data_AF-A0A6J6L6F8-F1
#
_entry.id   AF-A0A6J6L6F8-F1
#
_cell.length_a   1.000
_cell.length_b   1.000
_cell.length_c   1.000
_cell.angle_alpha   90.00
_cell.angle_beta   90.00
_cell.angle_gamma   90.00
#
_symmetry.space_group_name_H-M   'P 1'
#
loop_
_entity.id
_entity.type
_entity.pdbx_description
1 polymer ?
#
loop_
_entity_poly.entity_id
_entity_poly.type
_entity_poly.pdbx_seq_one_letter_code
_entity_poly.pdbx_strand_id
1 'polypeptide(L)'
;MLLDGALQAAIDGTNSPIANRSIDELRAIVQSDTSRTGVDQILDVMIRTGSRGDWFGAVPDGLSLDVFEANPHGIDLGALEPRLPEALRTESGTIELAPQIIVDELARLADTLNKPVDTSGLVLISRRHLQSNNSWMHNVEALVKGKVRCTLLVHPTDATRLSLTDGSDAVIASRVGSVTAPVEVTEEVPVGVVSLPHGWGHDMAGTRSQVASKRPGVNSNLLTDPELLDPLSGNAILNGIPVTVVPA
;
A
#
# COMPACT_ATOMS: atom_id res chain seq x y z
N MET A 1 13.87 6.03 -26.68
CA MET A 1 13.08 7.20 -26.22
C MET A 1 13.08 7.30 -24.70
N LEU A 2 12.69 6.27 -23.94
CA LEU A 2 12.73 6.33 -22.47
C LEU A 2 14.15 6.32 -21.89
N LEU A 3 15.03 5.43 -22.35
CA LEU A 3 16.43 5.37 -21.88
C LEU A 3 17.17 6.70 -22.12
N ASP A 4 17.16 7.19 -23.35
CA ASP A 4 17.78 8.46 -23.71
C ASP A 4 17.22 9.64 -22.90
N GLY A 5 15.91 9.65 -22.62
CA GLY A 5 15.28 10.65 -21.76
C GLY A 5 15.81 10.60 -20.32
N ALA A 6 15.98 9.40 -19.75
CA ALA A 6 16.56 9.23 -18.42
C ALA A 6 18.02 9.66 -18.37
N LEU A 7 18.81 9.30 -19.39
CA LEU A 7 20.21 9.73 -19.52
C LEU A 7 20.34 11.24 -19.68
N GLN A 8 19.52 11.86 -20.52
CA GLN A 8 19.51 13.31 -20.70
C GLN A 8 19.14 14.04 -19.41
N ALA A 9 18.11 13.57 -18.70
CA ALA A 9 17.73 14.13 -17.40
C ALA A 9 18.86 14.04 -16.37
N ALA A 10 19.65 12.96 -16.39
CA ALA A 10 20.81 12.81 -15.51
C ALA A 10 21.96 13.76 -15.87
N ILE A 11 22.19 14.03 -17.17
CA ILE A 11 23.18 15.01 -17.64
C ILE A 11 22.75 16.43 -17.25
N ASP A 12 21.49 16.77 -17.48
CA ASP A 12 20.93 18.12 -17.25
C ASP A 12 20.64 18.43 -15.77
N GLY A 13 20.79 17.44 -14.90
CA GLY A 13 20.54 17.60 -13.46
C GLY A 13 21.42 18.68 -12.83
N THR A 14 20.85 19.46 -11.91
CA THR A 14 21.59 20.47 -11.15
C THR A 14 22.79 19.86 -10.44
N ASN A 15 23.99 20.39 -10.67
CA ASN A 15 25.26 19.88 -10.16
C ASN A 15 25.56 18.42 -10.55
N SER A 16 25.08 17.97 -11.71
CA SER A 16 25.33 16.61 -12.20
C SER A 16 26.84 16.33 -12.36
N PRO A 17 27.38 15.27 -11.72
CA PRO A 17 28.77 14.84 -11.90
C PRO A 17 29.11 14.44 -13.35
N ILE A 18 28.09 14.18 -14.18
CA ILE A 18 28.24 13.72 -15.56
C ILE A 18 27.77 14.77 -16.58
N ALA A 19 27.59 16.04 -16.18
CA ALA A 19 27.09 17.12 -17.04
C ALA A 19 27.87 17.32 -18.35
N ASN A 20 29.15 16.93 -18.39
CA ASN A 20 30.01 17.07 -19.56
C ASN A 20 30.12 15.79 -20.42
N ARG A 21 29.34 14.74 -20.10
CA ARG A 21 29.38 13.46 -20.83
C ARG A 21 28.29 13.41 -21.90
N SER A 22 28.52 12.60 -22.93
CA SER A 22 27.57 12.46 -24.04
C SER A 22 26.57 11.33 -23.78
N ILE A 23 25.33 11.46 -24.29
CA ILE A 23 24.33 10.37 -24.21
C ILE A 23 24.88 9.09 -24.84
N ASP A 24 25.54 9.18 -26.00
CA ASP A 24 26.02 8.01 -26.73
C ASP A 24 27.02 7.18 -25.91
N GLU A 25 27.90 7.87 -25.19
CA GLU A 25 28.86 7.25 -24.27
C GLU A 25 28.14 6.54 -23.11
N LEU A 26 27.23 7.23 -22.43
CA LEU A 26 26.50 6.64 -21.29
C LEU A 26 25.60 5.49 -21.74
N ARG A 27 24.96 5.62 -22.91
CA ARG A 27 24.14 4.56 -23.51
C ARG A 27 24.98 3.33 -23.78
N ALA A 28 26.19 3.48 -24.32
CA ALA A 28 27.09 2.36 -24.57
C ALA A 28 27.47 1.62 -23.27
N ILE A 29 27.62 2.33 -22.15
CA ILE A 29 27.88 1.72 -20.83
C ILE A 29 26.67 0.88 -20.39
N VAL A 30 25.47 1.46 -20.40
CA VAL A 30 24.26 0.76 -19.95
C VAL A 30 23.91 -0.44 -20.84
N GLN A 31 24.26 -0.36 -22.13
CA GLN A 31 24.00 -1.40 -23.13
C GLN A 31 25.16 -2.37 -23.32
N SER A 32 26.22 -2.28 -22.51
CA SER A 32 27.37 -3.18 -22.65
C SER A 32 27.01 -4.63 -22.35
N ASP A 33 26.03 -4.85 -21.46
CA ASP A 33 25.46 -6.17 -21.20
C ASP A 33 24.24 -6.42 -22.09
N THR A 34 24.43 -7.23 -23.13
CA THR A 34 23.38 -7.59 -24.09
C THR A 34 22.29 -8.50 -23.51
N SER A 35 22.48 -9.05 -22.30
CA SER A 35 21.46 -9.85 -21.63
C SER A 35 20.38 -8.98 -20.97
N ARG A 36 20.68 -7.69 -20.71
CA ARG A 36 19.77 -6.75 -20.06
C ARG A 36 18.67 -6.26 -20.99
N THR A 37 17.45 -6.28 -20.49
CA THR A 37 16.28 -5.72 -21.17
C THR A 37 16.32 -4.18 -21.13
N GLY A 38 15.48 -3.53 -21.95
CA GLY A 38 15.34 -2.07 -21.86
C GLY A 38 14.86 -1.56 -20.49
N VAL A 39 14.16 -2.41 -19.71
CA VAL A 39 13.76 -2.08 -18.34
C VAL A 39 14.96 -2.12 -17.41
N ASP A 40 15.79 -3.15 -17.51
CA ASP A 40 17.01 -3.28 -16.72
C ASP A 40 17.97 -2.12 -17.00
N GLN A 41 18.05 -1.69 -18.26
CA GLN A 41 18.85 -0.54 -18.67
C GLN A 41 18.36 0.77 -18.01
N ILE A 42 17.05 1.04 -18.02
CA ILE A 42 16.49 2.22 -17.36
C ILE A 42 16.69 2.13 -15.84
N LEU A 43 16.49 0.95 -15.25
CA LEU A 43 16.72 0.72 -13.83
C LEU A 43 18.19 0.98 -13.45
N ASP A 44 19.13 0.52 -14.26
CA ASP A 44 20.56 0.78 -14.06
C ASP A 44 20.84 2.29 -14.07
N VAL A 45 20.30 3.05 -15.03
CA VAL A 45 20.41 4.52 -15.02
C VAL A 45 19.87 5.10 -13.72
N MET A 46 18.66 4.72 -13.30
CA MET A 46 18.04 5.24 -12.07
C MET A 46 18.86 4.92 -10.80
N ILE A 47 19.48 3.74 -10.73
CA ILE A 47 20.37 3.38 -9.62
C ILE A 47 21.63 4.23 -9.65
N ARG A 48 22.31 4.29 -10.81
CA ARG A 48 23.58 5.01 -11.00
C ARG A 48 23.45 6.52 -10.76
N THR A 49 22.30 7.10 -11.07
CA THR A 49 22.04 8.54 -10.90
C THR A 49 21.27 8.85 -9.61
N GLY A 50 21.07 7.84 -8.75
CA GLY A 50 20.49 8.01 -7.43
C GLY A 50 21.46 8.65 -6.43
N SER A 51 20.98 8.93 -5.21
CA SER A 51 21.78 9.57 -4.16
C SER A 51 23.02 8.79 -3.71
N ARG A 52 23.07 7.49 -4.01
CA ARG A 52 24.19 6.59 -3.69
C ARG A 52 24.74 5.91 -4.94
N GLY A 53 24.34 6.36 -6.14
CA GLY A 53 24.77 5.78 -7.40
C GLY A 53 26.22 6.12 -7.73
N ASP A 54 26.83 5.34 -8.62
CA ASP A 54 28.20 5.56 -9.06
C ASP A 54 28.38 6.71 -10.05
N TRP A 55 27.27 7.28 -10.54
CA TRP A 55 27.24 8.30 -11.57
C TRP A 55 28.14 7.96 -12.76
N PHE A 56 28.05 6.71 -13.23
CA PHE A 56 28.85 6.18 -14.34
C PHE A 56 30.36 6.29 -14.10
N GLY A 57 30.78 6.05 -12.86
CA GLY A 57 32.17 6.07 -12.39
C GLY A 57 32.64 7.43 -11.87
N ALA A 58 31.81 8.47 -11.87
CA ALA A 58 32.15 9.77 -11.29
C ALA A 58 32.21 9.75 -9.75
N VAL A 59 31.45 8.84 -9.12
CA VAL A 59 31.47 8.60 -7.67
C VAL A 59 32.04 7.20 -7.43
N PRO A 60 33.29 7.08 -6.92
CA PRO A 60 33.88 5.80 -6.55
C PRO A 60 32.99 5.04 -5.56
N ASP A 61 32.94 3.72 -5.71
CA ASP A 61 32.18 2.80 -4.85
C ASP A 61 30.66 3.06 -4.79
N GLY A 62 30.11 3.85 -5.72
CA GLY A 62 28.68 4.04 -5.83
C GLY A 62 27.95 2.82 -6.43
N LEU A 63 26.63 2.85 -6.36
CA LEU A 63 25.78 1.75 -6.77
C LEU A 63 25.51 1.75 -8.29
N SER A 64 25.46 0.54 -8.86
CA SER A 64 24.93 0.23 -10.20
C SER A 64 24.09 -1.04 -10.12
N LEU A 65 23.37 -1.38 -11.20
CA LEU A 65 22.66 -2.66 -11.28
C LEU A 65 23.61 -3.86 -11.11
N ASP A 66 24.84 -3.78 -11.62
CA ASP A 66 25.86 -4.83 -11.44
C ASP A 66 26.13 -5.11 -9.95
N VAL A 67 26.20 -4.04 -9.13
CA VAL A 67 26.44 -4.16 -7.69
C VAL A 67 25.26 -4.87 -7.00
N PHE A 68 24.03 -4.57 -7.41
CA PHE A 68 22.84 -5.26 -6.88
C PHE A 68 22.79 -6.73 -7.31
N GLU A 69 23.10 -7.04 -8.56
CA GLU A 69 23.15 -8.42 -9.07
C GLU A 69 24.23 -9.26 -8.35
N ALA A 70 25.38 -8.65 -8.05
CA ALA A 70 26.44 -9.27 -7.26
C ALA A 70 26.07 -9.48 -5.78
N ASN A 71 25.06 -8.78 -5.26
CA ASN A 71 24.64 -8.82 -3.86
C ASN A 71 23.15 -9.19 -3.73
N PRO A 72 22.76 -10.43 -4.08
CA PRO A 72 21.35 -10.85 -4.11
C PRO A 72 20.65 -10.85 -2.74
N HIS A 73 21.41 -10.72 -1.65
CA HIS A 73 20.89 -10.62 -0.28
C HIS A 73 20.70 -9.18 0.19
N GLY A 74 20.91 -8.19 -0.68
CA GLY A 74 20.83 -6.78 -0.36
C GLY A 74 22.20 -6.19 0.04
N ILE A 75 22.23 -4.86 0.08
CA ILE A 75 23.42 -4.06 0.39
C ILE A 75 23.08 -3.20 1.59
N ASP A 76 23.85 -3.31 2.66
CA ASP A 76 23.74 -2.43 3.83
C ASP A 76 24.61 -1.18 3.59
N LEU A 77 23.97 -0.02 3.53
CA LEU A 77 24.63 1.27 3.31
C LEU A 77 25.03 1.96 4.63
N GLY A 78 24.93 1.25 5.75
CA GLY A 78 25.26 1.74 7.07
C GLY A 78 24.12 2.54 7.71
N ALA A 79 24.48 3.27 8.77
CA ALA A 79 23.52 4.03 9.57
C ALA A 79 22.88 5.17 8.78
N LEU A 80 21.67 5.56 9.19
CA LEU A 80 20.98 6.73 8.62
C LEU A 80 21.75 8.01 8.96
N GLU A 81 21.96 8.86 7.95
CA GLU A 81 22.61 10.15 8.06
C GLU A 81 21.57 11.29 8.10
N PRO A 82 21.82 12.39 8.85
CA PRO A 82 20.93 13.55 8.84
C PRO A 82 20.80 14.15 7.43
N ARG A 83 19.56 14.43 7.01
CA ARG A 83 19.23 15.01 5.68
C ARG A 83 18.56 16.39 5.76
N LEU A 84 18.45 16.99 6.95
CA LEU A 84 17.86 18.32 7.12
C LEU A 84 18.97 19.35 7.36
N PRO A 85 18.86 20.58 6.80
CA PRO A 85 17.71 21.10 6.05
C PRO A 85 17.71 20.77 4.55
N GLU A 86 18.73 20.11 4.02
CA GLU A 86 18.92 19.92 2.57
C GLU A 86 17.78 19.18 1.84
N ALA A 87 17.02 18.33 2.54
CA ALA A 87 15.87 17.62 2.00
C ALA A 87 14.56 18.43 2.05
N LEU A 88 14.55 19.60 2.70
CA LEU A 88 13.36 20.46 2.74
C LEU A 88 13.05 20.98 1.34
N ARG A 89 11.79 20.82 0.94
CA ARG A 89 11.22 21.35 -0.31
C ARG A 89 10.00 22.22 -0.03
N THR A 90 9.88 22.72 1.20
CA THR A 90 8.86 23.67 1.64
C THR A 90 9.16 25.04 1.06
N GLU A 91 8.13 25.87 0.89
CA GLU A 91 8.28 27.21 0.32
C GLU A 91 9.17 28.13 1.19
N SER A 92 9.08 28.02 2.52
CA SER A 92 9.96 28.78 3.43
C SER A 92 11.39 28.26 3.53
N GLY A 93 11.68 27.05 3.00
CA GLY A 93 12.93 26.36 3.24
C GLY A 93 13.12 25.87 4.69
N THR A 94 12.07 25.94 5.51
CA THR A 94 12.05 25.50 6.92
C THR A 94 10.94 24.47 7.17
N ILE A 95 10.84 23.93 8.39
CA ILE A 95 9.76 23.02 8.75
C ILE A 95 8.47 23.84 8.97
N GLU A 96 7.47 23.65 8.12
CA GLU A 96 6.15 24.26 8.26
C GLU A 96 5.39 23.58 9.41
N LEU A 97 5.39 24.19 10.60
CA LEU A 97 4.76 23.62 11.80
C LEU A 97 3.23 23.57 11.70
N ALA A 98 2.63 24.47 10.92
CA ALA A 98 1.18 24.56 10.74
C ALA A 98 0.85 24.95 9.30
N PRO A 99 1.01 24.02 8.33
CA PRO A 99 0.66 24.30 6.94
C PRO A 99 -0.79 24.75 6.85
N GLN A 100 -1.05 25.91 6.23
CA GLN A 100 -2.37 26.55 6.25
C GLN A 100 -3.47 25.61 5.73
N ILE A 101 -3.16 24.80 4.71
CA ILE A 101 -4.08 23.80 4.15
C ILE A 101 -4.56 22.75 5.17
N ILE A 102 -3.77 22.43 6.19
CA ILE A 102 -4.15 21.53 7.30
C ILE A 102 -4.90 22.31 8.38
N VAL A 103 -4.47 23.55 8.66
CA VAL A 103 -5.11 24.42 9.66
C VAL A 103 -6.56 24.73 9.25
N ASP A 104 -6.80 25.00 7.98
CA ASP A 104 -8.13 25.28 7.44
C ASP A 104 -9.09 24.09 7.62
N GLU A 105 -8.58 22.86 7.55
CA GLU A 105 -9.37 21.63 7.77
C GLU A 105 -9.83 21.43 9.22
N LEU A 106 -9.22 22.13 10.20
CA LEU A 106 -9.63 22.03 11.60
C LEU A 106 -11.07 22.49 11.83
N ALA A 107 -11.57 23.44 11.04
CA ALA A 107 -12.96 23.88 11.10
C ALA A 107 -13.92 22.75 10.72
N ARG A 108 -13.66 22.07 9.60
CA ARG A 108 -14.45 20.91 9.14
C ARG A 108 -14.35 19.73 10.13
N LEU A 109 -13.18 19.53 10.74
CA LEU A 109 -13.00 18.53 11.78
C LEU A 109 -13.86 18.85 13.00
N ALA A 110 -13.86 20.10 13.48
CA ALA A 110 -14.69 20.52 14.60
C ALA A 110 -16.19 20.30 14.33
N ASP A 111 -16.67 20.65 13.13
CA ASP A 111 -18.04 20.37 12.71
C ASP A 111 -18.35 18.87 12.70
N THR A 112 -17.42 18.04 12.22
CA THR A 112 -17.55 16.58 12.22
C THR A 112 -17.63 16.02 13.64
N LEU A 113 -16.78 16.48 14.55
CA LEU A 113 -16.76 16.02 15.95
C LEU A 113 -18.02 16.41 16.72
N ASN A 114 -18.69 17.50 16.33
CA ASN A 114 -19.94 17.95 16.94
C ASN A 114 -21.17 17.22 16.39
N LYS A 115 -21.04 16.41 15.32
CA LYS A 115 -22.17 15.62 14.81
C LYS A 115 -22.46 14.46 15.77
N PRO A 116 -23.74 14.21 16.10
CA PRO A 116 -24.12 13.04 16.87
C PRO A 116 -23.67 11.76 16.17
N VAL A 117 -23.03 10.86 16.91
CA VAL A 117 -22.68 9.53 16.41
C VAL A 117 -23.93 8.67 16.43
N ASP A 118 -24.27 8.06 15.30
CA ASP A 118 -25.31 7.02 15.25
C ASP A 118 -24.81 5.76 15.96
N THR A 119 -25.27 5.55 17.18
CA THR A 119 -24.91 4.39 18.00
C THR A 119 -25.58 3.09 17.55
N SER A 120 -26.49 3.15 16.57
CA SER A 120 -27.14 1.96 15.99
C SER A 120 -26.43 1.45 14.73
N GLY A 121 -25.69 2.34 14.06
CA GLY A 121 -24.90 2.04 12.87
C GLY A 121 -23.67 1.17 13.19
N LEU A 122 -23.21 0.43 12.18
CA LEU A 122 -21.94 -0.29 12.22
C LEU A 122 -20.96 0.33 11.24
N VAL A 123 -19.69 0.32 11.62
CA VAL A 123 -18.58 0.60 10.69
C VAL A 123 -17.68 -0.62 10.53
N LEU A 124 -17.21 -0.83 9.31
CA LEU A 124 -16.28 -1.90 8.96
C LEU A 124 -14.84 -1.37 8.97
N ILE A 125 -13.96 -2.09 9.65
CA ILE A 125 -12.52 -1.91 9.57
C ILE A 125 -11.83 -3.13 8.96
N SER A 126 -10.74 -2.88 8.25
CA SER A 126 -9.87 -3.91 7.71
C SER A 126 -8.92 -4.43 8.78
N ARG A 127 -8.60 -5.72 8.73
CA ARG A 127 -7.52 -6.32 9.52
C ARG A 127 -6.52 -7.08 8.67
N ARG A 128 -5.27 -7.14 9.14
CA ARG A 128 -4.21 -7.97 8.57
C ARG A 128 -4.03 -9.24 9.40
N HIS A 129 -3.53 -10.28 8.76
CA HIS A 129 -3.18 -11.53 9.42
C HIS A 129 -1.67 -11.77 9.27
N LEU A 130 -1.00 -12.27 10.32
CA LEU A 130 0.46 -12.45 10.35
C LEU A 130 1.01 -13.30 9.18
N GLN A 131 0.21 -14.27 8.71
CA GLN A 131 0.55 -15.17 7.61
C GLN A 131 0.17 -14.62 6.23
N SER A 132 -0.22 -13.35 6.15
CA SER A 132 -0.69 -12.71 4.94
C SER A 132 0.14 -11.47 4.64
N ASN A 133 0.53 -11.31 3.38
CA ASN A 133 0.98 -10.05 2.81
C ASN A 133 0.06 -9.73 1.64
N ASN A 134 -0.91 -8.87 1.92
CA ASN A 134 -2.00 -8.55 0.99
C ASN A 134 -2.65 -9.84 0.46
N SER A 135 -2.92 -9.92 -0.84
CA SER A 135 -3.47 -11.14 -1.47
C SER A 135 -2.41 -12.19 -1.83
N TRP A 136 -1.11 -11.87 -1.75
CA TRP A 136 -0.05 -12.64 -2.41
C TRP A 136 0.29 -13.95 -1.69
N MET A 137 0.28 -13.95 -0.36
CA MET A 137 0.72 -15.11 0.42
C MET A 137 -0.34 -16.22 0.51
N HIS A 138 -1.58 -15.97 0.07
CA HIS A 138 -2.67 -16.93 0.16
C HIS A 138 -2.50 -18.16 -0.76
N ASN A 139 -1.57 -18.10 -1.72
CA ASN A 139 -1.26 -19.23 -2.59
C ASN A 139 -0.13 -20.14 -2.06
N VAL A 140 0.39 -19.86 -0.85
CA VAL A 140 1.42 -20.67 -0.19
C VAL A 140 0.74 -21.59 0.84
N GLU A 141 0.68 -22.89 0.57
CA GLU A 141 -0.06 -23.88 1.38
C GLU A 141 0.28 -23.82 2.88
N ALA A 142 1.57 -23.69 3.21
CA ALA A 142 2.04 -23.62 4.59
C ALA A 142 1.47 -22.42 5.37
N LEU A 143 1.14 -21.33 4.66
CA LEU A 143 0.61 -20.10 5.24
C LEU A 143 -0.92 -20.09 5.30
N VAL A 144 -1.64 -20.93 4.55
CA VAL A 144 -3.12 -20.94 4.53
C VAL A 144 -3.77 -22.15 5.18
N LYS A 145 -3.00 -23.16 5.59
CA LYS A 145 -3.51 -24.30 6.37
C LYS A 145 -4.12 -23.87 7.71
N GLY A 146 -5.10 -24.63 8.21
CA GLY A 146 -5.72 -24.43 9.52
C GLY A 146 -7.12 -23.82 9.45
N LYS A 147 -7.46 -23.02 10.47
CA LYS A 147 -8.79 -22.40 10.62
C LYS A 147 -9.11 -21.45 9.46
N VAL A 148 -10.40 -21.30 9.16
CA VAL A 148 -10.91 -20.24 8.28
C VAL A 148 -10.50 -18.90 8.87
N ARG A 149 -9.95 -18.01 8.04
CA ARG A 149 -9.46 -16.69 8.49
C ARG A 149 -10.25 -15.52 7.94
N CYS A 150 -10.98 -15.73 6.85
CA CYS A 150 -11.86 -14.71 6.27
C CYS A 150 -13.21 -14.76 7.00
N THR A 151 -13.21 -14.27 8.23
CA THR A 151 -14.37 -14.21 9.13
C THR A 151 -14.73 -12.75 9.41
N LEU A 152 -15.99 -12.46 9.68
CA LEU A 152 -16.46 -11.17 10.19
C LEU A 152 -16.29 -11.19 11.71
N LEU A 153 -15.35 -10.41 12.25
CA LEU A 153 -15.26 -10.22 13.70
C LEU A 153 -16.40 -9.31 14.15
N VAL A 154 -17.16 -9.75 15.16
CA VAL A 154 -18.30 -9.01 15.72
C VAL A 154 -18.24 -9.05 17.25
N HIS A 155 -18.45 -7.90 17.90
CA HIS A 155 -18.55 -7.85 19.36
C HIS A 155 -19.80 -8.61 19.86
N PRO A 156 -19.74 -9.34 21.00
CA PRO A 156 -20.89 -10.10 21.52
C PRO A 156 -22.19 -9.30 21.68
N THR A 157 -22.09 -8.04 22.11
CA THR A 157 -23.24 -7.11 22.19
C THR A 157 -23.90 -6.88 20.84
N ASP A 158 -23.12 -6.67 19.78
CA ASP A 158 -23.64 -6.46 18.43
C ASP A 158 -24.16 -7.75 17.82
N ALA A 159 -23.49 -8.88 18.06
CA ALA A 159 -23.98 -10.18 17.64
C ALA A 159 -25.37 -10.48 18.23
N THR A 160 -25.55 -10.22 19.53
CA THR A 160 -26.85 -10.34 20.20
C THR A 160 -27.88 -9.38 19.61
N ARG A 161 -27.52 -8.10 19.45
CA ARG A 161 -28.40 -7.06 18.88
C ARG A 161 -28.87 -7.40 17.47
N LEU A 162 -28.03 -8.05 16.67
CA LEU A 162 -28.27 -8.37 15.27
C LEU A 162 -28.72 -9.82 15.04
N SER A 163 -28.92 -10.59 16.11
CA SER A 163 -29.27 -12.03 16.05
C SER A 163 -28.26 -12.86 15.24
N LEU A 164 -26.98 -12.50 15.28
CA LEU A 164 -25.89 -13.24 14.65
C LEU A 164 -25.41 -14.35 15.57
N THR A 165 -25.14 -15.52 14.98
CA THR A 165 -24.61 -16.69 15.69
C THR A 165 -23.16 -16.92 15.29
N ASP A 166 -22.29 -17.22 16.26
CA ASP A 166 -20.89 -17.56 15.99
C ASP A 166 -20.78 -18.74 15.00
N GLY A 167 -19.94 -18.60 13.99
CA GLY A 167 -19.76 -19.58 12.91
C GLY A 167 -20.86 -19.62 11.84
N SER A 168 -21.98 -18.89 12.01
CA SER A 168 -22.99 -18.72 10.95
C SER A 168 -22.59 -17.64 9.95
N ASP A 169 -23.15 -17.67 8.75
CA ASP A 169 -22.88 -16.64 7.75
C ASP A 169 -23.70 -15.37 8.00
N ALA A 170 -23.10 -14.22 7.72
CA ALA A 170 -23.76 -12.92 7.71
C ALA A 170 -23.54 -12.21 6.38
N VAL A 171 -24.53 -11.45 5.94
CA VAL A 171 -24.43 -10.52 4.81
C VAL A 171 -23.99 -9.17 5.33
N ILE A 172 -22.86 -8.68 4.82
CA ILE A 172 -22.31 -7.35 5.09
C ILE A 172 -22.56 -6.51 3.84
N ALA A 173 -23.28 -5.41 3.98
CA ALA A 173 -23.58 -4.51 2.87
C ALA A 173 -23.15 -3.08 3.19
N SER A 174 -22.58 -2.42 2.19
CA SER A 174 -22.31 -0.98 2.16
C SER A 174 -23.26 -0.32 1.15
N ARG A 175 -23.09 0.98 0.93
CA ARG A 175 -23.80 1.69 -0.15
C ARG A 175 -23.56 1.06 -1.55
N VAL A 176 -22.37 0.52 -1.79
CA VAL A 176 -21.91 0.19 -3.15
C VAL A 176 -21.83 -1.32 -3.44
N GLY A 177 -22.07 -2.17 -2.45
CA GLY A 177 -21.98 -3.61 -2.64
C GLY A 177 -22.20 -4.40 -1.36
N SER A 178 -22.20 -5.73 -1.49
CA SER A 178 -22.39 -6.67 -0.38
C SER A 178 -21.50 -7.90 -0.53
N VAL A 179 -21.14 -8.51 0.61
CA VAL A 179 -20.40 -9.78 0.69
C VAL A 179 -20.98 -10.64 1.81
N THR A 180 -20.77 -11.96 1.74
CA THR A 180 -21.22 -12.91 2.77
C THR A 180 -20.03 -13.61 3.41
N ALA A 181 -19.88 -13.52 4.73
CA ALA A 181 -18.76 -14.13 5.44
C ALA A 181 -19.22 -14.79 6.76
N PRO A 182 -18.51 -15.84 7.22
CA PRO A 182 -18.78 -16.47 8.50
C PRO A 182 -18.48 -15.51 9.65
N VAL A 183 -19.37 -15.45 10.63
CA VAL A 183 -19.24 -14.64 11.85
C VAL A 183 -18.26 -15.29 12.82
N GLU A 184 -17.43 -14.47 13.44
CA GLU A 184 -16.57 -14.81 14.56
C GLU A 184 -16.84 -13.82 15.69
N VAL A 185 -17.48 -14.29 16.76
CA VAL A 185 -17.86 -13.44 17.90
C VAL A 185 -16.67 -13.29 18.84
N THR A 186 -16.25 -12.05 19.09
CA THR A 186 -15.05 -11.76 19.89
C THR A 186 -15.09 -10.36 20.51
N GLU A 187 -14.49 -10.20 21.69
CA GLU A 187 -14.30 -8.90 22.36
C GLU A 187 -13.10 -8.11 21.81
N GLU A 188 -12.36 -8.66 20.83
CA GLU A 188 -11.21 -7.99 20.20
C GLU A 188 -11.59 -6.77 19.34
N VAL A 189 -12.87 -6.63 18.97
CA VAL A 189 -13.41 -5.47 18.27
C VAL A 189 -14.40 -4.73 19.16
N PRO A 190 -14.42 -3.38 19.16
CA PRO A 190 -15.33 -2.62 20.01
C PRO A 190 -16.78 -2.69 19.51
N VAL A 191 -17.74 -2.44 20.41
CA VAL A 191 -19.16 -2.27 20.05
C VAL A 191 -19.31 -1.19 18.97
N GLY A 192 -20.14 -1.44 17.97
CA GLY A 192 -20.35 -0.55 16.82
C GLY A 192 -19.37 -0.77 15.67
N VAL A 193 -18.38 -1.66 15.85
CA VAL A 193 -17.33 -1.92 14.85
C VAL A 193 -17.30 -3.41 14.51
N VAL A 194 -17.27 -3.70 13.22
CA VAL A 194 -17.03 -5.05 12.70
C VAL A 194 -15.74 -5.07 11.89
N SER A 195 -15.12 -6.24 11.78
CA SER A 195 -13.87 -6.37 11.01
C SER A 195 -13.92 -7.50 9.99
N LEU A 196 -13.51 -7.21 8.76
CA LEU A 196 -13.17 -8.20 7.74
C LEU A 196 -11.70 -8.08 7.37
N PRO A 197 -11.02 -9.18 7.03
CA PRO A 197 -9.61 -9.09 6.72
C PRO A 197 -9.43 -8.77 5.23
N HIS A 198 -8.36 -8.06 4.88
CA HIS A 198 -8.07 -7.65 3.49
C HIS A 198 -7.26 -8.69 2.69
N GLY A 199 -7.55 -8.84 1.39
CA GLY A 199 -6.74 -9.62 0.46
C GLY A 199 -7.33 -10.99 0.08
N TRP A 200 -8.61 -11.20 0.35
CA TRP A 200 -9.40 -12.38 -0.05
C TRP A 200 -10.26 -12.08 -1.31
N GLY A 201 -11.01 -13.08 -1.79
CA GLY A 201 -11.76 -13.07 -3.05
C GLY A 201 -11.06 -13.83 -4.18
N HIS A 202 -10.47 -15.00 -3.89
CA HIS A 202 -9.65 -15.78 -4.85
C HIS A 202 -10.46 -16.70 -5.78
N ASP A 203 -11.77 -16.50 -5.88
CA ASP A 203 -12.71 -17.22 -6.74
C ASP A 203 -13.17 -16.40 -7.97
N MET A 204 -12.70 -15.16 -8.09
CA MET A 204 -13.01 -14.30 -9.24
C MET A 204 -12.55 -14.91 -10.56
N ALA A 205 -13.34 -14.70 -11.62
CA ALA A 205 -13.02 -15.18 -12.96
C ALA A 205 -11.62 -14.72 -13.41
N GLY A 206 -10.82 -15.67 -13.91
CA GLY A 206 -9.44 -15.41 -14.32
C GLY A 206 -8.38 -15.56 -13.22
N THR A 207 -8.77 -15.80 -11.96
CA THR A 207 -7.83 -16.10 -10.88
C THR A 207 -7.08 -17.41 -11.16
N ARG A 208 -5.74 -17.37 -11.17
CA ARG A 208 -4.86 -18.53 -11.46
C ARG A 208 -4.14 -19.09 -10.23
N SER A 209 -4.65 -18.81 -9.03
CA SER A 209 -4.06 -19.23 -7.75
C SER A 209 -4.68 -20.53 -7.24
N GLN A 210 -4.06 -21.67 -7.57
CA GLN A 210 -4.60 -23.02 -7.28
C GLN A 210 -4.82 -23.33 -5.79
N VAL A 211 -4.01 -22.76 -4.90
CA VAL A 211 -4.13 -22.97 -3.45
C VAL A 211 -5.13 -21.98 -2.87
N ALA A 212 -5.04 -20.70 -3.25
CA ALA A 212 -5.89 -19.65 -2.70
C ALA A 212 -7.37 -19.85 -3.08
N SER A 213 -7.67 -20.35 -4.28
CA SER A 213 -9.04 -20.58 -4.75
C SER A 213 -9.79 -21.68 -3.98
N LYS A 214 -9.08 -22.54 -3.24
CA LYS A 214 -9.71 -23.56 -2.38
C LYS A 214 -10.32 -22.97 -1.11
N ARG A 215 -9.89 -21.75 -0.73
CA ARG A 215 -10.37 -21.00 0.45
C ARG A 215 -10.47 -19.53 0.06
N PRO A 216 -11.39 -19.18 -0.87
CA PRO A 216 -11.34 -17.90 -1.54
C PRO A 216 -11.58 -16.73 -0.58
N GLY A 217 -12.40 -16.93 0.45
CA GLY A 217 -12.90 -15.85 1.31
C GLY A 217 -13.67 -14.81 0.51
N VAL A 218 -13.89 -13.63 1.08
CA VAL A 218 -14.59 -12.54 0.40
C VAL A 218 -13.69 -11.34 0.12
N ASN A 219 -13.96 -10.66 -1.00
CA ASN A 219 -13.29 -9.43 -1.35
C ASN A 219 -13.95 -8.23 -0.63
N SER A 220 -13.35 -7.77 0.47
CA SER A 220 -13.84 -6.60 1.20
C SER A 220 -13.79 -5.29 0.41
N ASN A 221 -13.00 -5.20 -0.67
CA ASN A 221 -12.99 -4.00 -1.52
C ASN A 221 -14.32 -3.80 -2.27
N LEU A 222 -15.18 -4.82 -2.37
CA LEU A 222 -16.54 -4.67 -2.91
C LEU A 222 -17.45 -3.80 -2.02
N LEU A 223 -17.04 -3.56 -0.77
CA LEU A 223 -17.74 -2.69 0.17
C LEU A 223 -17.16 -1.26 0.17
N THR A 224 -16.07 -1.02 -0.56
CA THR A 224 -15.38 0.28 -0.56
C THR A 224 -16.02 1.21 -1.56
N ASP A 225 -16.53 2.32 -1.06
CA ASP A 225 -17.14 3.37 -1.85
C ASP A 225 -16.09 4.20 -2.61
N PRO A 226 -16.04 4.16 -3.96
CA PRO A 226 -15.07 4.93 -4.74
C PRO A 226 -15.34 6.44 -4.76
N GLU A 227 -16.52 6.89 -4.32
CA GLU A 227 -16.88 8.31 -4.25
C GLU A 227 -16.45 8.96 -2.91
N LEU A 228 -16.02 8.16 -1.93
CA LEU A 228 -15.56 8.65 -0.63
C LEU A 228 -14.04 8.75 -0.56
N LEU A 229 -13.55 9.99 -0.56
CA LEU A 229 -12.13 10.34 -0.50
C LEU A 229 -11.87 11.30 0.66
N ASP A 230 -10.67 11.24 1.22
CA ASP A 230 -10.15 12.33 2.04
C ASP A 230 -9.92 13.57 1.16
N PRO A 231 -10.59 14.71 1.39
CA PRO A 231 -10.56 15.86 0.49
C PRO A 231 -9.16 16.47 0.34
N LEU A 232 -8.29 16.32 1.35
CA LEU A 232 -6.96 16.90 1.35
C LEU A 232 -5.96 16.03 0.56
N SER A 233 -5.89 14.74 0.87
CA SER A 233 -4.92 13.83 0.25
C SER A 233 -5.42 13.17 -1.04
N GLY A 234 -6.74 13.18 -1.30
CA GLY A 234 -7.38 12.38 -2.34
C GLY A 234 -7.33 10.88 -2.05
N ASN A 235 -6.98 10.47 -0.83
CA ASN A 235 -6.85 9.07 -0.47
C ASN A 235 -8.22 8.41 -0.28
N ALA A 236 -8.34 7.14 -0.69
CA ALA A 236 -9.58 6.38 -0.52
C ALA A 236 -9.86 6.04 0.95
N ILE A 237 -11.14 6.08 1.34
CA ILE A 237 -11.58 5.66 2.68
C ILE A 237 -11.76 4.14 2.71
N LEU A 238 -10.72 3.42 3.14
CA LEU A 238 -10.69 1.94 3.20
C LEU A 238 -10.96 1.36 4.60
N ASN A 239 -11.29 2.22 5.57
CA ASN A 239 -11.58 1.87 6.96
C ASN A 239 -12.69 2.78 7.49
N GLY A 240 -13.45 2.29 8.46
CA GLY A 240 -14.60 3.03 8.98
C GLY A 240 -15.75 3.09 7.98
N ILE A 241 -15.85 2.08 7.10
CA ILE A 241 -16.87 2.03 6.05
C ILE A 241 -18.23 1.77 6.71
N PRO A 242 -19.24 2.64 6.55
CA PRO A 242 -20.57 2.38 7.08
C PRO A 242 -21.16 1.12 6.45
N VAL A 243 -21.62 0.19 7.27
CA VAL A 243 -22.20 -1.09 6.82
C VAL A 243 -23.45 -1.45 7.58
N THR A 244 -24.30 -2.24 6.94
CA THR A 244 -25.34 -3.04 7.59
C THR A 244 -24.90 -4.49 7.64
N VAL A 245 -25.22 -5.19 8.73
CA VAL A 245 -24.94 -6.62 8.89
C VAL A 245 -26.22 -7.33 9.30
N VAL A 246 -26.57 -8.40 8.58
CA VAL A 246 -27.74 -9.24 8.85
C VAL A 246 -27.37 -10.73 8.76
N PRO A 247 -28.08 -11.64 9.46
CA PRO A 247 -27.97 -13.07 9.22
C PRO A 247 -28.20 -13.39 7.73
N ALA A 248 -27.42 -14.33 7.17
CA ALA A 248 -27.55 -14.79 5.78
C ALA A 248 -28.70 -15.79 5.57
#